data_AF-A0A974PIR6-F1
#
_entry.id   AF-A0A974PIR6-F1
#
_cell.length_a   1.000
_cell.length_b   1.000
_cell.length_c   1.000
_cell.angle_alpha   90.00
_cell.angle_beta   90.00
_cell.angle_gamma   90.00
#
_symmetry.space_group_name_H-M   'P 1'
#
loop_
_entity.id
_entity.type
_entity.pdbx_description
1 polymer ?
#
loop_
_entity_poly.entity_id
_entity_poly.type
_entity_poly.pdbx_seq_one_letter_code
_entity_poly.pdbx_strand_id
1 'polypeptide(L)'
;MAISDEETNSKLLPNLKANFELTVISRHGWNNYNRMHDKFCIIDLDYVMHGSYNWTPTANHNEETLATALDKDYVKKFADEFMRLFKKQF
;
A
#
# COMPACT_ATOMS: atom_id res chain seq x y z
N MET A 1 -0.55 -7.80 3.86
CA MET A 1 -0.37 -6.90 2.70
C MET A 1 -1.70 -6.25 2.33
N ALA A 2 -1.71 -4.98 1.92
CA ALA A 2 -2.91 -4.33 1.39
C ALA A 2 -2.69 -3.89 -0.07
N ILE A 3 -3.70 -4.05 -0.92
CA ILE A 3 -3.66 -3.65 -2.33
C ILE A 3 -4.97 -2.97 -2.73
N SER A 4 -4.90 -1.98 -3.62
CA SER A 4 -6.09 -1.33 -4.18
C SER A 4 -6.83 -2.25 -5.17
N ASP A 5 -8.16 -2.19 -5.12
CA ASP A 5 -9.03 -2.88 -6.07
C ASP A 5 -9.05 -2.15 -7.42
N GLU A 6 -8.04 -2.42 -8.24
CA GLU A 6 -7.83 -1.84 -9.55
C GLU A 6 -7.65 -2.94 -10.59
N GLU A 7 -8.17 -2.74 -11.81
CA GLU A 7 -8.10 -3.73 -12.89
C GLU A 7 -6.65 -4.09 -13.25
N THR A 8 -5.72 -3.13 -13.12
CA THR A 8 -4.28 -3.36 -13.33
C THR A 8 -3.67 -4.34 -12.33
N ASN A 9 -4.26 -4.48 -11.15
CA ASN A 9 -3.80 -5.40 -10.10
C ASN A 9 -4.39 -6.80 -10.25
N SER A 10 -5.43 -6.97 -11.08
CA SER A 10 -6.16 -8.24 -11.25
C SER A 10 -5.26 -9.44 -11.56
N LYS A 11 -4.22 -9.23 -12.37
CA LYS A 11 -3.25 -10.27 -12.76
C LYS A 11 -2.32 -10.69 -11.62
N LEU A 12 -2.09 -9.81 -10.64
CA LEU A 12 -1.22 -10.07 -9.50
C LEU A 12 -1.97 -10.69 -8.32
N LEU A 13 -3.28 -10.43 -8.21
CA LEU A 13 -4.11 -10.91 -7.10
C LEU A 13 -4.02 -12.43 -6.84
N PRO A 14 -4.06 -13.34 -7.85
CA PRO A 14 -3.99 -14.78 -7.59
C PRO A 14 -2.68 -15.19 -6.93
N ASN A 15 -1.55 -14.64 -7.39
CA ASN A 15 -0.24 -14.95 -6.83
C ASN A 15 -0.07 -14.34 -5.43
N LEU A 16 -0.52 -13.10 -5.22
CA LEU A 16 -0.43 -12.45 -3.91
C LEU A 16 -1.29 -13.16 -2.86
N LYS A 17 -2.53 -13.56 -3.20
CA LYS A 17 -3.41 -14.30 -2.28
C LYS A 17 -2.86 -15.68 -1.91
N ALA A 18 -2.07 -16.30 -2.78
CA ALA A 18 -1.48 -17.61 -2.52
C ALA A 18 -0.28 -17.54 -1.57
N ASN A 19 0.44 -16.42 -1.54
CA ASN A 19 1.70 -16.28 -0.81
C ASN A 19 1.61 -15.38 0.43
N PHE A 20 0.60 -14.52 0.51
CA PHE A 20 0.50 -13.51 1.56
C PHE A 20 -0.93 -13.35 2.06
N GLU A 21 -1.06 -12.98 3.34
CA GLU A 21 -2.31 -12.47 3.89
C GLU A 21 -2.63 -11.13 3.21
N LEU A 22 -3.68 -11.11 2.38
CA LEU A 22 -3.98 -10.01 1.48
C LEU A 22 -5.34 -9.38 1.79
N THR A 23 -5.32 -8.08 2.09
CA THR A 23 -6.50 -7.21 2.15
C THR A 23 -6.62 -6.45 0.84
N VAL A 24 -7.78 -6.57 0.18
CA VAL A 24 -8.12 -5.81 -1.02
C VAL A 24 -8.99 -4.63 -0.60
N ILE A 25 -8.51 -3.42 -0.87
CA ILE A 25 -9.18 -2.17 -0.50
C ILE A 25 -10.01 -1.70 -1.70
N SER A 26 -11.33 -1.82 -1.57
CA SER A 26 -12.27 -1.34 -2.58
C SER A 26 -12.23 0.18 -2.73
N ARG A 27 -12.54 0.65 -3.95
CA ARG A 27 -12.76 2.07 -4.22
C ARG A 27 -13.92 2.60 -3.38
N HIS A 28 -13.87 3.88 -3.04
CA HIS A 28 -14.87 4.54 -2.20
C HIS A 28 -15.21 5.96 -2.69
N GLY A 29 -16.13 6.64 -2.01
CA GLY A 29 -16.55 8.00 -2.36
C GLY A 29 -17.54 8.09 -3.52
N TRP A 30 -17.86 9.32 -3.93
CA TRP A 30 -18.81 9.58 -5.02
C TRP A 30 -18.37 8.87 -6.30
N ASN A 31 -19.25 8.09 -6.93
CA ASN A 31 -18.97 7.30 -8.14
C ASN A 31 -17.71 6.41 -8.06
N ASN A 32 -17.28 5.96 -6.87
CA ASN A 32 -16.07 5.14 -6.68
C ASN A 32 -14.78 5.79 -7.22
N TYR A 33 -14.69 7.12 -7.23
CA TYR A 33 -13.48 7.83 -7.70
C TYR A 33 -12.32 7.78 -6.70
N ASN A 34 -12.57 7.56 -5.41
CA ASN A 34 -11.49 7.52 -4.42
C ASN A 34 -10.87 6.13 -4.38
N ARG A 35 -9.59 6.06 -4.74
CA ARG A 35 -8.76 4.85 -4.69
C ARG A 35 -7.71 4.97 -3.59
N MET A 36 -7.24 3.82 -3.09
CA MET A 36 -6.08 3.79 -2.20
C MET A 36 -4.85 4.22 -3.01
N HIS A 37 -4.28 5.39 -2.67
CA HIS A 37 -3.19 6.03 -3.42
C HIS A 37 -1.88 6.08 -2.63
N ASP A 38 -1.93 5.78 -1.33
CA ASP A 38 -0.76 5.76 -0.46
C ASP A 38 0.10 4.54 -0.74
N LYS A 39 1.39 4.75 -0.97
CA LYS A 39 2.35 3.67 -1.23
C LYS A 39 3.39 3.74 -0.15
N PHE A 40 3.34 2.75 0.74
CA PHE A 40 4.30 2.63 1.82
C PHE A 40 4.54 1.17 2.19
N CYS A 41 5.69 0.92 2.79
CA CYS A 41 6.11 -0.38 3.30
C CYS A 41 6.77 -0.15 4.67
N ILE A 42 6.35 -0.92 5.66
CA ILE A 42 6.94 -0.91 7.00
C ILE A 42 7.74 -2.19 7.17
N ILE A 43 9.00 -2.07 7.58
CA ILE A 43 9.91 -3.19 7.84
C ILE A 43 10.22 -3.19 9.33
N ASP A 44 10.00 -4.33 9.98
CA ASP A 44 10.32 -4.60 11.39
C ASP A 44 9.79 -3.57 12.40
N LEU A 45 8.76 -2.80 12.04
CA LEU A 45 8.22 -1.66 12.82
C LEU A 45 9.23 -0.57 13.19
N ASP A 46 10.42 -0.60 12.58
CA ASP A 46 11.52 0.33 12.84
C ASP A 46 11.91 1.13 11.59
N TYR A 47 11.43 0.71 10.40
CA TYR A 47 11.72 1.37 9.13
C TYR A 47 10.44 1.57 8.33
N VAL A 48 10.26 2.76 7.75
CA VAL A 48 9.20 3.00 6.76
C VAL A 48 9.80 3.54 5.46
N MET A 49 9.38 2.93 4.36
CA MET A 49 9.59 3.42 3.01
C MET A 49 8.25 3.95 2.51
N HIS A 50 8.18 5.18 2.04
CA HIS A 50 6.95 5.75 1.50
C HIS A 50 7.25 6.68 0.31
N GLY A 51 6.27 6.86 -0.57
CA GLY A 51 6.52 7.67 -1.75
C GLY A 51 5.48 7.59 -2.85
N SER A 52 5.84 8.10 -4.02
CA SER A 52 5.04 7.93 -5.24
C SER A 52 5.32 6.58 -5.92
N TYR A 53 6.35 5.86 -5.48
CA TYR A 53 6.87 4.66 -6.16
C TYR A 53 5.88 3.49 -6.17
N ASN A 54 5.49 3.04 -7.37
CA ASN A 54 4.72 1.80 -7.55
C ASN A 54 5.66 0.63 -7.82
N TRP A 55 5.42 -0.55 -7.25
CA TRP A 55 6.18 -1.77 -7.57
C TRP A 55 5.80 -2.34 -8.95
N THR A 56 6.08 -1.59 -10.00
CA THR A 56 5.85 -1.96 -11.40
C THR A 56 7.12 -1.71 -12.23
N PRO A 57 7.39 -2.48 -13.31
CA PRO A 57 8.57 -2.26 -14.15
C PRO A 57 8.66 -0.85 -14.73
N THR A 58 7.52 -0.20 -14.94
CA THR A 58 7.40 1.16 -15.49
C THR A 58 7.90 2.24 -14.52
N ALA A 59 7.88 1.97 -13.21
CA ALA A 59 8.38 2.87 -12.17
C ALA A 59 9.89 3.11 -12.25
N ASN A 60 10.67 2.18 -12.83
CA ASN A 60 12.11 2.33 -13.01
C ASN A 60 12.51 3.42 -14.02
N HIS A 61 11.55 3.94 -14.80
CA HIS A 61 11.77 4.99 -15.79
C HIS A 61 11.12 6.34 -15.40
N ASN A 62 10.40 6.41 -14.28
CA ASN A 62 9.78 7.64 -13.78
C ASN A 62 10.60 8.23 -12.62
N GLU A 63 10.66 9.56 -12.52
CA GLU A 63 11.22 10.26 -11.35
C GLU A 63 10.27 10.12 -10.14
N GLU A 64 10.25 8.95 -9.53
CA GLU A 64 9.44 8.67 -8.36
C GLU A 64 10.21 8.96 -7.07
N THR A 65 9.56 9.61 -6.11
CA THR A 65 10.17 9.93 -4.82
C THR A 65 10.03 8.72 -3.89
N LEU A 66 11.14 8.26 -3.32
CA LEU A 66 11.18 7.27 -2.24
C LEU A 66 11.85 7.91 -1.02
N ALA A 67 11.06 8.18 0.01
CA ALA A 67 11.57 8.68 1.28
C ALA A 67 11.65 7.52 2.28
N THR A 68 12.70 7.53 3.09
CA THR A 68 12.90 6.56 4.16
C THR A 68 13.00 7.27 5.50
N ALA A 69 12.36 6.71 6.52
CA ALA A 69 12.41 7.24 7.87
C ALA A 69 12.65 6.11 8.87
N LEU A 70 13.56 6.38 9.82
CA LEU A 70 13.97 5.54 10.95
C LEU A 70 13.32 5.98 12.28
N ASP A 71 12.44 6.98 12.23
CA ASP A 71 11.80 7.53 13.41
C ASP A 71 10.62 6.63 13.84
N LYS A 72 10.71 6.05 15.04
CA LYS A 72 9.71 5.13 15.57
C LYS A 72 8.33 5.77 15.74
N ASP A 73 8.25 7.04 16.10
CA ASP A 73 6.98 7.76 16.21
C ASP A 73 6.36 8.00 14.83
N TYR A 74 7.21 8.19 13.83
CA TYR A 74 6.78 8.30 12.44
C TYR A 74 6.30 6.95 11.90
N VAL A 75 7.06 5.87 12.10
CA VAL A 75 6.69 4.51 11.70
C VAL A 75 5.37 4.08 12.34
N LYS A 76 5.15 4.43 13.61
CA LYS A 76 3.90 4.14 14.32
C LYS A 76 2.67 4.73 13.62
N LYS A 77 2.76 5.96 13.09
CA LYS A 77 1.63 6.57 12.35
C LYS A 77 1.26 5.79 11.09
N PHE A 78 2.25 5.26 10.37
CA PHE A 78 2.00 4.40 9.21
C PHE A 78 1.44 3.04 9.62
N ALA A 79 1.92 2.48 10.75
CA ALA A 79 1.39 1.23 11.28
C ALA A 79 -0.08 1.39 11.71
N ASP A 80 -0.43 2.50 12.37
CA ASP A 80 -1.80 2.81 12.76
C ASP A 80 -2.72 2.94 11.54
N GLU A 81 -2.26 3.60 10.47
CA GLU A 81 -3.00 3.71 9.22
C GLU A 81 -3.17 2.35 8.54
N PHE A 82 -2.12 1.53 8.50
CA PHE A 82 -2.21 0.17 7.99
C PHE A 82 -3.24 -0.67 8.76
N MET A 83 -3.22 -0.61 10.09
CA MET A 83 -4.18 -1.30 10.95
C MET A 83 -5.61 -0.78 10.75
N ARG A 84 -5.79 0.52 10.48
CA ARG A 84 -7.09 1.11 10.15
C ARG A 84 -7.65 0.54 8.85
N LEU A 85 -6.81 0.40 7.82
CA LEU A 85 -7.20 -0.18 6.53
C LEU A 85 -7.57 -1.66 6.66
N PHE A 86 -6.84 -2.43 7.47
CA PHE A 86 -7.15 -3.83 7.77
C PHE A 86 -8.46 -3.99 8.56
N LYS A 87 -8.70 -3.15 9.57
CA LYS A 87 -9.93 -3.23 10.40
C LYS A 87 -11.21 -2.90 9.64
N LYS A 88 -11.16 -2.11 8.57
CA LYS A 88 -12.33 -1.82 7.73
C LYS A 88 -12.89 -3.03 6.97
N GLN A 89 -12.18 -4.16 6.94
CA GLN A 89 -12.65 -5.39 6.30
C GLN A 89 -13.41 -6.35 7.24
N PHE A 90 -13.44 -6.09 8.56
CA PHE A 90 -14.16 -6.91 9.54
C PHE A 90 -15.47 -6.25 9.99
#